data_AF-J4U9U5-F1
#
_entry.id   AF-J4U9U5-F1
#
_cell.length_a   1.000
_cell.length_b   1.000
_cell.length_c   1.000
_cell.angle_alpha   90.00
_cell.angle_beta   90.00
_cell.angle_gamma   90.00
#
_symmetry.space_group_name_H-M   'P 1'
#
loop_
_entity.id
_entity.type
_entity.pdbx_description
1 polymer ?
#
loop_
_entity_poly.entity_id
_entity_poly.type
_entity_poly.pdbx_seq_one_letter_code
_entity_poly.pdbx_strand_id
1 'polypeptide(L)'
;MKLEYKKRIYWLLRFILIVCVVNVLTGMYEVFTSNYNVIANQIIWRGARYNWDGNIYRNIDELENLSELPKECDIRDIWAVASYYAKDDAECESRLRELENIYDDQGEKQVIENILEHDLGDDKKTRMEYLIVAGILTKDLDKGTELLNTALNYCFDRDLGVLGYKRYIDIGDKLYRKNEKVEEIIKAFEILSKYTVDYMSSAEKILDKDRRDTYIRHYFSMIQLFQTFSGIEYFDNNLISEKSYGGDNKKYIIRAVKSDSTDISLYYRMYKPFIKLGKLEIYGRYKNLDMRVYGLMIGSLNDRDVTDYISLKYLSTLTFIRRLNHLEATSDIFELCAAYTLVYDTDIHLIEGTAYAIYPTYKIFDYHGYKDMVDTKDAIRNFNANFSKGGYFGEFANEVGYDENNPITEENFGERLVEIFDMRYRCYEVLGEEYGYDIDCITLDLSGKNR
;
A
#
# COMPACT_ATOMS: atom_id res chain seq x y z
N MET A 1 -7.91 12.66 62.18
CA MET A 1 -7.47 12.48 60.77
C MET A 1 -8.20 13.49 59.92
N LYS A 2 -7.48 14.51 59.42
CA LYS A 2 -7.97 15.87 59.12
C LYS A 2 -8.80 15.94 57.84
N LEU A 3 -9.83 16.80 57.84
CA LEU A 3 -10.80 17.06 56.76
C LEU A 3 -10.15 17.22 55.35
N GLU A 4 -8.92 17.73 55.29
CA GLU A 4 -8.12 17.85 54.07
C GLU A 4 -7.80 16.51 53.40
N TYR A 5 -7.56 15.45 54.19
CA TYR A 5 -7.23 14.14 53.66
C TYR A 5 -8.45 13.51 52.96
N LYS A 6 -9.64 13.69 53.53
CA LYS A 6 -10.91 13.29 52.89
C LYS A 6 -11.18 14.09 51.60
N LYS A 7 -10.91 15.40 51.59
CA LYS A 7 -11.03 16.23 50.37
C LYS A 7 -10.07 15.79 49.27
N ARG A 8 -8.82 15.44 49.61
CA ARG A 8 -7.82 14.93 48.65
C ARG A 8 -8.22 13.57 48.08
N ILE A 9 -8.68 12.63 48.91
CA ILE A 9 -9.19 11.33 48.45
C ILE A 9 -10.42 11.50 47.55
N TYR A 10 -11.33 12.41 47.90
CA TYR A 10 -12.52 12.68 47.09
C TYR A 10 -12.18 13.24 45.70
N TRP A 11 -11.23 14.17 45.63
CA TRP A 11 -10.71 14.69 44.36
C TRP A 11 -9.99 13.61 43.54
N LEU A 12 -9.19 12.75 44.19
CA LEU A 12 -8.53 11.62 43.54
C LEU A 12 -9.55 10.63 42.95
N LEU A 13 -10.58 10.27 43.72
CA LEU A 13 -11.64 9.36 43.26
C LEU A 13 -12.44 9.95 42.10
N ARG A 14 -12.76 11.25 42.13
CA ARG A 14 -13.38 11.94 40.99
C ARG A 14 -12.48 11.93 39.76
N PHE A 15 -11.19 12.15 39.93
CA PHE A 15 -10.24 12.10 38.82
C PHE A 15 -10.15 10.69 38.22
N ILE A 16 -10.07 9.65 39.05
CA ILE A 16 -10.11 8.25 38.61
C ILE A 16 -11.40 7.95 37.86
N LEU A 17 -12.56 8.36 38.38
CA LEU A 17 -13.85 8.15 37.73
C LEU A 17 -13.92 8.86 36.37
N ILE A 18 -13.45 10.10 36.29
CA ILE A 18 -13.37 10.85 35.02
C ILE A 18 -12.49 10.10 34.02
N VAL A 19 -11.31 9.63 34.44
CA VAL A 19 -10.41 8.83 33.59
C VAL A 19 -11.09 7.54 33.14
N CYS A 20 -11.80 6.82 34.02
CA CYS A 20 -12.54 5.61 33.66
C CYS A 20 -13.66 5.89 32.65
N VAL A 21 -14.47 6.94 32.87
CA VAL A 21 -15.57 7.32 31.96
C VAL A 21 -15.02 7.73 30.60
N VAL A 22 -13.96 8.54 30.57
CA VAL A 22 -13.28 8.93 29.32
C VAL A 22 -12.75 7.68 28.62
N ASN A 23 -12.11 6.76 29.34
CA ASN A 23 -11.59 5.52 28.76
C ASN A 23 -12.68 4.65 28.11
N VAL A 24 -13.85 4.52 28.74
CA VAL A 24 -15.00 3.79 28.20
C VAL A 24 -15.60 4.51 26.99
N LEU A 25 -15.79 5.83 27.08
CA LEU A 25 -16.31 6.63 25.97
C LEU A 25 -15.36 6.60 24.76
N THR A 26 -14.05 6.69 24.97
CA THR A 26 -13.05 6.58 23.91
C THR A 26 -13.07 5.19 23.28
N GLY A 27 -13.13 4.12 24.07
CA GLY A 27 -13.23 2.75 23.54
C GLY A 27 -14.51 2.51 22.74
N MET A 28 -15.65 3.03 23.20
CA MET A 28 -16.90 2.99 22.42
C MET A 28 -16.77 3.80 21.13
N TYR A 29 -16.23 5.03 21.20
CA TYR A 29 -16.00 5.86 20.03
C TYR A 29 -15.13 5.14 18.99
N GLU A 30 -14.02 4.53 19.42
CA GLU A 30 -13.13 3.75 18.54
C GLU A 30 -13.87 2.61 17.83
N VAL A 31 -14.73 1.86 18.54
CA VAL A 31 -15.57 0.79 17.96
C VAL A 31 -16.63 1.34 17.00
N PHE A 32 -17.18 2.53 17.26
CA PHE A 32 -18.14 3.16 16.34
C PHE A 32 -17.47 3.77 15.11
N THR A 33 -16.25 4.28 15.24
CA THR A 33 -15.46 4.82 14.11
C THR A 33 -14.84 3.74 13.24
N SER A 34 -14.54 2.55 13.77
CA SER A 34 -13.95 1.46 12.97
C SER A 34 -14.86 0.99 11.83
N ASN A 35 -16.18 1.19 11.94
CA ASN A 35 -17.12 0.95 10.84
C ASN A 35 -16.95 1.92 9.65
N TYR A 36 -16.29 3.07 9.86
CA TYR A 36 -15.93 4.02 8.79
C TYR A 36 -14.52 3.78 8.25
N ASN A 37 -13.63 3.14 9.02
CA ASN A 37 -12.23 2.85 8.65
C ASN A 37 -12.06 1.67 7.68
N VAL A 38 -13.13 1.28 7.01
CA VAL A 38 -13.17 0.09 6.15
C VAL A 38 -13.12 0.44 4.67
N ILE A 39 -13.34 1.72 4.34
CA ILE A 39 -12.98 2.28 3.04
C ILE A 39 -11.46 2.24 2.97
N ALA A 40 -10.90 1.78 1.84
CA ALA A 40 -9.47 1.88 1.64
C ALA A 40 -9.07 3.35 1.72
N ASN A 41 -8.24 3.65 2.68
CA ASN A 41 -7.86 5.02 2.99
C ASN A 41 -6.89 5.58 1.94
N GLN A 42 -6.14 4.66 1.31
CA GLN A 42 -5.24 4.91 0.22
C GLN A 42 -5.39 3.78 -0.80
N ILE A 43 -5.27 4.12 -2.08
CA ILE A 43 -5.06 3.16 -3.15
C ILE A 43 -3.77 3.50 -3.89
N ILE A 44 -3.09 2.49 -4.43
CA ILE A 44 -2.04 2.68 -5.43
C ILE A 44 -2.65 2.24 -6.76
N TRP A 45 -2.74 3.15 -7.73
CA TRP A 45 -3.21 2.86 -9.07
C TRP A 45 -2.13 3.17 -10.08
N ARG A 46 -1.73 2.15 -10.88
CA ARG A 46 -0.72 2.29 -11.94
C ARG A 46 0.58 2.96 -11.46
N GLY A 47 0.98 2.68 -10.22
CA GLY A 47 2.21 3.22 -9.65
C GLY A 47 2.13 4.61 -9.04
N ALA A 48 0.95 5.21 -8.91
CA ALA A 48 0.75 6.45 -8.15
C ALA A 48 -0.19 6.21 -6.95
N ARG A 49 0.04 6.89 -5.84
CA ARG A 49 -0.79 6.88 -4.63
C ARG A 49 -1.97 7.84 -4.79
N TYR A 50 -3.11 7.40 -4.28
CA TYR A 50 -4.32 8.20 -4.18
C TYR A 50 -4.90 8.06 -2.79
N ASN A 51 -5.20 9.18 -2.13
CA ASN A 51 -5.83 9.17 -0.81
C ASN A 51 -7.33 9.47 -0.91
N TRP A 52 -8.09 8.84 -0.02
CA TRP A 52 -9.52 9.12 0.13
C TRP A 52 -9.74 10.52 0.74
N ASP A 53 -10.48 11.39 0.04
CA ASP A 53 -10.80 12.74 0.53
C ASP A 53 -12.14 12.82 1.30
N GLY A 54 -12.87 11.70 1.39
CA GLY A 54 -14.23 11.63 1.92
C GLY A 54 -15.29 11.30 0.87
N ASN A 55 -14.99 11.55 -0.41
CA ASN A 55 -15.90 11.33 -1.54
C ASN A 55 -15.24 10.58 -2.71
N ILE A 56 -14.00 10.93 -3.07
CA ILE A 56 -13.24 10.29 -4.15
C ILE A 56 -11.79 10.09 -3.76
N TYR A 57 -11.08 9.28 -4.54
CA TYR A 57 -9.63 9.14 -4.44
C TYR A 57 -8.95 10.27 -5.22
N ARG A 58 -7.97 10.92 -4.59
CA ARG A 58 -7.19 12.02 -5.18
C ARG A 58 -5.74 11.60 -5.28
N ASN A 59 -5.14 11.75 -6.46
CA ASN A 59 -3.71 11.55 -6.64
C ASN A 59 -2.96 12.51 -5.71
N ILE A 60 -1.97 11.99 -4.97
CA ILE A 60 -1.14 12.77 -4.06
C ILE A 60 0.33 12.84 -4.48
N ASP A 61 0.70 12.11 -5.51
CA ASP A 61 2.07 12.02 -5.97
C ASP A 61 2.33 13.01 -7.12
N GLU A 62 3.52 13.60 -7.11
CA GLU A 62 3.99 14.55 -8.11
C GLU A 62 5.36 14.08 -8.64
N LEU A 63 5.36 13.29 -9.71
CA LEU A 63 6.60 12.88 -10.39
C LEU A 63 7.09 13.97 -11.34
N GLU A 64 7.89 14.90 -10.81
CA GLU A 64 8.62 15.87 -11.61
C GLU A 64 10.01 15.35 -12.03
N ASN A 65 10.40 15.64 -13.28
CA ASN A 65 11.75 15.45 -13.82
C ASN A 65 12.24 13.98 -13.93
N LEU A 66 11.46 13.11 -14.58
CA LEU A 66 11.91 11.76 -14.92
C LEU A 66 12.72 11.72 -16.22
N SER A 67 13.85 11.03 -16.19
CA SER A 67 14.59 10.68 -17.40
C SER A 67 13.77 9.72 -18.27
N GLU A 68 13.77 9.93 -19.59
CA GLU A 68 13.22 8.94 -20.51
C GLU A 68 14.14 7.70 -20.54
N LEU A 69 13.61 6.55 -20.13
CA LEU A 69 14.31 5.28 -20.29
C LEU A 69 14.16 4.77 -21.74
N PRO A 70 15.24 4.33 -22.38
CA PRO A 70 15.15 3.62 -23.66
C PRO A 70 14.31 2.35 -23.52
N LYS A 71 13.57 1.98 -24.58
CA LYS A 71 12.70 0.79 -24.59
C LYS A 71 13.46 -0.51 -24.31
N GLU A 72 14.73 -0.54 -24.69
CA GLU A 72 15.66 -1.65 -24.50
C GLU A 72 16.32 -1.70 -23.09
N CYS A 73 16.09 -0.70 -22.23
CA CYS A 73 16.57 -0.74 -20.85
C CYS A 73 15.87 -1.88 -20.08
N ASP A 74 16.65 -2.81 -19.52
CA ASP A 74 16.10 -3.80 -18.59
C ASP A 74 15.85 -3.11 -17.24
N ILE A 75 14.59 -2.80 -16.96
CA ILE A 75 14.14 -2.17 -15.71
C ILE A 75 14.57 -2.92 -14.44
N ARG A 76 14.93 -4.21 -14.55
CA ARG A 76 15.40 -5.04 -13.43
C ARG A 76 16.89 -4.85 -13.16
N ASP A 77 17.63 -4.31 -14.13
CA ASP A 77 19.01 -3.90 -13.94
C ASP A 77 19.02 -2.51 -13.30
N ILE A 78 19.03 -2.52 -11.98
CA ILE A 78 18.94 -1.32 -11.14
C ILE A 78 20.10 -0.36 -11.40
N TRP A 79 21.27 -0.89 -11.81
CA TRP A 79 22.45 -0.09 -12.12
C TRP A 79 22.29 0.60 -13.47
N ALA A 80 21.69 -0.08 -14.45
CA ALA A 80 21.32 0.55 -15.72
C ALA A 80 20.29 1.66 -15.51
N VAL A 81 19.22 1.40 -14.74
CA VAL A 81 18.19 2.42 -14.42
C VAL A 81 18.82 3.62 -13.71
N ALA A 82 19.65 3.37 -12.68
CA ALA A 82 20.37 4.42 -11.97
C ALA A 82 21.34 5.19 -12.88
N SER A 83 22.02 4.52 -13.82
CA SER A 83 22.90 5.15 -14.82
C SER A 83 22.16 6.13 -15.72
N TYR A 84 20.96 5.76 -16.19
CA TYR A 84 20.12 6.67 -16.99
C TYR A 84 19.65 7.88 -16.18
N TYR A 85 19.39 7.67 -14.89
CA TYR A 85 19.04 8.77 -13.99
C TYR A 85 20.24 9.68 -13.71
N ALA A 86 21.43 9.10 -13.52
CA ALA A 86 22.70 9.80 -13.26
C ALA A 86 23.27 10.54 -14.47
N LYS A 87 22.76 10.27 -15.68
CA LYS A 87 23.31 10.77 -16.92
C LYS A 87 23.46 12.30 -16.92
N ASP A 88 24.56 12.76 -17.50
CA ASP A 88 24.91 14.17 -17.65
C ASP A 88 25.14 14.89 -16.30
N ASP A 89 25.40 14.13 -15.23
CA ASP A 89 25.72 14.62 -13.90
C ASP A 89 26.98 13.93 -13.34
N ALA A 90 28.09 14.66 -13.29
CA ALA A 90 29.38 14.12 -12.90
C ALA A 90 29.45 13.68 -11.43
N GLU A 91 28.67 14.30 -10.54
CA GLU A 91 28.61 13.88 -9.13
C GLU A 91 27.86 12.56 -9.01
N CYS A 92 26.70 12.45 -9.68
CA CYS A 92 25.91 11.21 -9.72
C CYS A 92 26.70 10.07 -10.35
N GLU A 93 27.38 10.30 -11.49
CA GLU A 93 28.20 9.28 -12.15
C GLU A 93 29.35 8.79 -11.27
N SER A 94 30.03 9.70 -10.56
CA SER A 94 31.10 9.32 -9.63
C SER A 94 30.55 8.52 -8.46
N ARG A 95 29.40 8.94 -7.90
CA ARG A 95 28.75 8.25 -6.79
C ARG A 95 28.24 6.87 -7.19
N LEU A 96 27.69 6.73 -8.38
CA LEU A 96 27.20 5.46 -8.90
C LEU A 96 28.34 4.42 -8.96
N ARG A 97 29.51 4.80 -9.50
CA ARG A 97 30.69 3.90 -9.54
C ARG A 97 31.19 3.52 -8.15
N GLU A 98 31.11 4.44 -7.19
CA GLU A 98 31.46 4.13 -5.80
C GLU A 98 30.52 3.07 -5.22
N LEU A 99 29.21 3.22 -5.43
CA LEU A 99 28.19 2.29 -4.97
C LEU A 99 28.30 0.91 -5.66
N GLU A 100 28.63 0.88 -6.95
CA GLU A 100 28.93 -0.36 -7.69
C GLU A 100 30.14 -1.10 -7.07
N ASN A 101 31.22 -0.38 -6.76
CA ASN A 101 32.39 -0.98 -6.11
C ASN A 101 32.04 -1.52 -4.70
N ILE A 102 31.24 -0.78 -3.92
CA ILE A 102 30.76 -1.26 -2.61
C ILE A 102 29.90 -2.52 -2.77
N TYR A 103 29.03 -2.55 -3.79
CA TYR A 103 28.21 -3.71 -4.09
C TYR A 103 29.06 -4.94 -4.41
N ASP A 104 30.06 -4.78 -5.28
CA ASP A 104 30.94 -5.88 -5.71
C ASP A 104 31.83 -6.40 -4.56
N ASP A 105 32.33 -5.51 -3.70
CA ASP A 105 33.25 -5.85 -2.61
C ASP A 105 32.55 -6.31 -1.33
N GLN A 106 31.40 -5.70 -0.98
CA GLN A 106 30.77 -5.80 0.34
C GLN A 106 29.29 -6.24 0.30
N GLY A 107 28.65 -6.19 -0.87
CA GLY A 107 27.31 -6.72 -1.10
C GLY A 107 26.14 -5.76 -0.83
N GLU A 108 24.93 -6.25 -1.12
CA GLU A 108 23.65 -5.51 -1.13
C GLU A 108 23.38 -4.74 0.16
N LYS A 109 23.63 -5.36 1.32
CA LYS A 109 23.38 -4.75 2.64
C LYS A 109 24.23 -3.51 2.88
N GLN A 110 25.51 -3.58 2.53
CA GLN A 110 26.44 -2.48 2.78
C GLN A 110 26.11 -1.26 1.92
N VAL A 111 25.60 -1.47 0.69
CA VAL A 111 25.10 -0.39 -0.18
C VAL A 111 23.90 0.30 0.46
N ILE A 112 22.91 -0.48 0.95
CA ILE A 112 21.73 0.08 1.64
C ILE A 112 22.15 0.89 2.87
N GLU A 113 23.00 0.33 3.72
CA GLU A 113 23.49 1.03 4.92
C GLU A 113 24.27 2.29 4.54
N ASN A 114 25.15 2.22 3.53
CA ASN A 114 25.92 3.37 3.06
C ASN A 114 25.01 4.50 2.53
N ILE A 115 23.94 4.18 1.82
CA ILE A 115 22.99 5.19 1.32
C ILE A 115 22.15 5.77 2.47
N LEU A 116 21.56 4.92 3.30
CA LEU A 116 20.57 5.33 4.31
C LEU A 116 21.19 5.93 5.59
N GLU A 117 22.49 5.74 5.83
CA GLU A 117 23.23 6.37 6.94
C GLU A 117 23.46 7.87 6.69
N HIS A 118 23.57 8.30 5.43
CA HIS A 118 23.74 9.71 5.10
C HIS A 118 22.43 10.51 5.24
N ASP A 119 22.58 11.79 5.57
CA ASP A 119 21.47 12.74 5.53
C ASP A 119 21.03 12.99 4.08
N LEU A 120 19.75 13.32 3.90
CA LEU A 120 19.20 13.64 2.57
C LEU A 120 19.91 14.88 1.99
N GLY A 121 20.28 14.78 0.71
CA GLY A 121 21.09 15.78 0.01
C GLY A 121 20.36 16.39 -1.18
N ASP A 122 21.09 16.55 -2.29
CA ASP A 122 20.59 17.06 -3.56
C ASP A 122 19.52 16.14 -4.19
N ASP A 123 18.55 16.73 -4.91
CA ASP A 123 17.36 16.01 -5.37
C ASP A 123 17.70 14.86 -6.35
N LYS A 124 18.64 15.07 -7.27
CA LYS A 124 18.95 14.10 -8.33
C LYS A 124 19.79 12.95 -7.79
N LYS A 125 20.84 13.26 -7.03
CA LYS A 125 21.70 12.25 -6.41
C LYS A 125 20.93 11.39 -5.41
N THR A 126 20.18 12.02 -4.51
CA THR A 126 19.37 11.29 -3.52
C THR A 126 18.34 10.40 -4.22
N ARG A 127 17.63 10.88 -5.26
CA ARG A 127 16.70 10.03 -6.02
C ARG A 127 17.41 8.84 -6.67
N MET A 128 18.59 9.03 -7.28
CA MET A 128 19.39 7.92 -7.84
C MET A 128 19.77 6.88 -6.78
N GLU A 129 20.25 7.32 -5.62
CA GLU A 129 20.61 6.42 -4.52
C GLU A 129 19.40 5.64 -3.99
N TYR A 130 18.25 6.30 -3.83
CA TYR A 130 17.04 5.65 -3.33
C TYR A 130 16.41 4.72 -4.38
N LEU A 131 16.59 4.98 -5.68
CA LEU A 131 16.29 4.03 -6.75
C LEU A 131 17.11 2.74 -6.62
N ILE A 132 18.39 2.86 -6.29
CA ILE A 132 19.26 1.70 -6.02
C ILE A 132 18.74 0.93 -4.80
N VAL A 133 18.38 1.62 -3.71
CA VAL A 133 17.78 0.98 -2.52
C VAL A 133 16.51 0.22 -2.87
N ALA A 134 15.55 0.87 -3.54
CA ALA A 134 14.28 0.26 -3.92
C ALA A 134 14.48 -0.96 -4.85
N GLY A 135 15.42 -0.84 -5.80
CA GLY A 135 15.79 -1.92 -6.70
C GLY A 135 16.43 -3.13 -6.01
N ILE A 136 17.36 -2.90 -5.08
CA ILE A 136 17.98 -3.97 -4.27
C ILE A 136 16.91 -4.67 -3.43
N LEU A 137 16.05 -3.91 -2.74
CA LEU A 137 14.96 -4.47 -1.95
C LEU A 137 14.02 -5.34 -2.80
N THR A 138 13.68 -4.88 -4.00
CA THR A 138 12.83 -5.62 -4.94
C THR A 138 13.44 -6.96 -5.34
N LYS A 139 14.74 -6.98 -5.65
CA LYS A 139 15.46 -8.18 -6.07
C LYS A 139 15.65 -9.17 -4.91
N ASP A 140 15.79 -8.68 -3.69
CA ASP A 140 16.08 -9.50 -2.51
C ASP A 140 14.84 -10.05 -1.79
N LEU A 141 13.65 -9.49 -2.06
CA LEU A 141 12.43 -9.85 -1.31
C LEU A 141 12.12 -11.36 -1.30
N ASP A 142 12.46 -12.08 -2.37
CA ASP A 142 12.28 -13.54 -2.46
C ASP A 142 13.26 -14.32 -1.58
N LYS A 143 14.41 -13.73 -1.23
CA LYS A 143 15.44 -14.36 -0.37
C LYS A 143 15.14 -14.18 1.12
N GLY A 144 14.30 -13.19 1.47
CA GLY A 144 13.86 -12.96 2.84
C GLY A 144 13.57 -11.48 3.12
N THR A 145 13.65 -11.11 4.40
CA THR A 145 13.34 -9.74 4.87
C THR A 145 14.53 -9.07 5.56
N GLU A 146 15.74 -9.59 5.44
CA GLU A 146 16.90 -9.00 6.12
C GLU A 146 17.17 -7.58 5.62
N LEU A 147 17.21 -7.37 4.30
CA LEU A 147 17.46 -6.05 3.72
C LEU A 147 16.30 -5.10 3.98
N LEU A 148 15.05 -5.58 3.91
CA LEU A 148 13.87 -4.80 4.28
C LEU A 148 13.94 -4.34 5.75
N ASN A 149 14.24 -5.24 6.69
CA ASN A 149 14.43 -4.88 8.09
C ASN A 149 15.59 -3.89 8.28
N THR A 150 16.64 -3.97 7.46
CA THR A 150 17.76 -3.03 7.49
C THR A 150 17.29 -1.65 7.06
N ALA A 151 16.61 -1.52 5.91
CA ALA A 151 16.07 -0.25 5.44
C ALA A 151 15.07 0.37 6.43
N LEU A 152 14.17 -0.45 6.98
CA LEU A 152 13.20 -0.01 8.00
C LEU A 152 13.87 0.58 9.24
N ASN A 153 15.04 0.10 9.69
CA ASN A 153 15.70 0.69 10.85
C ASN A 153 16.17 2.12 10.63
N TYR A 154 16.49 2.50 9.39
CA TYR A 154 16.91 3.86 9.03
C TYR A 154 15.74 4.81 8.76
N CYS A 155 14.52 4.27 8.63
CA CYS A 155 13.31 5.05 8.38
C CYS A 155 12.75 5.75 9.63
N PHE A 156 13.37 5.58 10.79
CA PHE A 156 12.84 6.06 12.06
C PHE A 156 13.90 6.73 12.93
N ASP A 157 13.62 7.95 13.36
CA ASP A 157 14.46 8.70 14.28
C ASP A 157 13.93 8.62 15.70
N ARG A 158 14.85 8.59 16.67
CA ARG A 158 14.50 8.57 18.08
C ARG A 158 13.83 9.88 18.48
N ASP A 159 12.60 9.81 18.99
CA ASP A 159 11.91 10.99 19.54
C ASP A 159 12.46 11.30 20.94
N LEU A 160 13.13 12.46 21.05
CA LEU A 160 13.62 13.02 22.31
C LEU A 160 12.68 14.10 22.90
N GLY A 161 11.71 14.58 22.14
CA GLY A 161 10.83 15.71 22.46
C GLY A 161 9.64 15.35 23.37
N VAL A 162 9.06 14.15 23.21
CA VAL A 162 8.01 13.62 24.13
C VAL A 162 8.55 13.42 25.55
N LEU A 163 9.88 13.44 25.67
CA LEU A 163 10.65 13.22 26.88
C LEU A 163 11.19 14.54 27.47
N GLY A 164 10.50 15.67 27.27
CA GLY A 164 10.80 16.97 27.89
C GLY A 164 10.91 17.00 29.43
N TYR A 165 10.74 15.85 30.11
CA TYR A 165 10.98 15.64 31.54
C TYR A 165 12.12 14.66 31.88
N LYS A 166 12.88 14.13 30.90
CA LYS A 166 13.94 13.12 31.12
C LYS A 166 15.32 13.71 31.42
N ARG A 167 15.47 14.33 32.59
CA ARG A 167 16.76 14.28 33.32
C ARG A 167 16.73 13.39 34.57
N TYR A 168 15.56 12.89 35.00
CA TYR A 168 15.45 12.30 36.35
C TYR A 168 14.66 10.99 36.48
N ILE A 169 14.03 10.47 35.43
CA ILE A 169 13.28 9.20 35.52
C ILE A 169 13.52 8.36 34.26
N ASP A 170 14.02 7.15 34.46
CA ASP A 170 14.12 6.10 33.45
C ASP A 170 12.72 5.55 33.19
N ILE A 171 12.04 6.08 32.17
CA ILE A 171 10.67 5.67 31.82
C ILE A 171 10.73 4.93 30.48
N GLY A 172 10.73 3.60 30.55
CA GLY A 172 10.26 2.70 29.50
C GLY A 172 11.10 2.57 28.23
N ASP A 173 10.49 1.94 27.23
CA ASP A 173 11.09 1.65 25.93
C ASP A 173 11.37 2.94 25.12
N LYS A 174 12.35 2.87 24.21
CA LYS A 174 12.69 3.98 23.32
C LYS A 174 11.57 4.19 22.31
N LEU A 175 11.20 5.45 22.09
CA LEU A 175 10.18 5.86 21.13
C LEU A 175 10.81 6.49 19.90
N TYR A 176 10.18 6.25 18.76
CA TYR A 176 10.66 6.65 17.45
C TYR A 176 9.52 7.27 16.64
N ARG A 177 9.89 8.16 15.71
CA ARG A 177 9.00 8.67 14.66
C ARG A 177 9.62 8.36 13.32
N LYS A 178 8.77 8.09 12.32
CA LYS A 178 9.26 8.00 10.93
C LYS A 178 9.95 9.31 10.54
N ASN A 179 10.97 9.20 9.69
CA ASN A 179 11.71 10.32 9.14
C ASN A 179 11.46 10.42 7.62
N GLU A 180 12.07 11.42 6.99
CA GLU A 180 11.86 11.74 5.57
C GLU A 180 12.33 10.63 4.61
N LYS A 181 13.14 9.67 5.07
CA LYS A 181 13.63 8.56 4.25
C LYS A 181 12.52 7.62 3.79
N VAL A 182 11.42 7.51 4.56
CA VAL A 182 10.24 6.73 4.14
C VAL A 182 9.70 7.27 2.83
N GLU A 183 9.49 8.58 2.74
CA GLU A 183 8.93 9.23 1.58
C GLU A 183 9.88 9.20 0.37
N GLU A 184 11.20 9.29 0.58
CA GLU A 184 12.17 9.15 -0.51
C GLU A 184 12.23 7.71 -1.06
N ILE A 185 12.07 6.69 -0.20
CA ILE A 185 11.94 5.30 -0.66
C ILE A 185 10.64 5.11 -1.47
N ILE A 186 9.54 5.71 -1.01
CA ILE A 186 8.26 5.69 -1.72
C ILE A 186 8.41 6.32 -3.12
N LYS A 187 9.00 7.51 -3.22
CA LYS A 187 9.25 8.16 -4.52
C LYS A 187 10.09 7.28 -5.45
N ALA A 188 11.12 6.62 -4.92
CA ALA A 188 11.91 5.67 -5.71
C ALA A 188 11.07 4.49 -6.23
N PHE A 189 10.17 3.93 -5.41
CA PHE A 189 9.23 2.91 -5.85
C PHE A 189 8.21 3.43 -6.86
N GLU A 190 7.76 4.67 -6.72
CA GLU A 190 6.85 5.32 -7.66
C GLU A 190 7.50 5.42 -9.06
N ILE A 191 8.76 5.89 -9.10
CA ILE A 191 9.57 5.97 -10.33
C ILE A 191 9.76 4.59 -10.97
N LEU A 192 10.21 3.60 -10.18
CA LEU A 192 10.39 2.23 -10.66
C LEU A 192 9.07 1.63 -11.15
N SER A 193 7.97 1.92 -10.46
CA SER A 193 6.65 1.45 -10.82
C SER A 193 6.19 2.05 -12.15
N LYS A 194 6.41 3.34 -12.37
CA LYS A 194 6.08 4.00 -13.64
C LYS A 194 6.89 3.41 -14.79
N TYR A 195 8.20 3.28 -14.64
CA TYR A 195 9.04 2.65 -15.66
C TYR A 195 8.62 1.22 -15.96
N THR A 196 8.24 0.46 -14.93
CA THR A 196 7.77 -0.91 -15.11
C THR A 196 6.44 -0.97 -15.87
N VAL A 197 5.46 -0.16 -15.46
CA VAL A 197 4.16 -0.04 -16.13
C VAL A 197 4.34 0.33 -17.59
N ASP A 198 5.14 1.35 -17.89
CA ASP A 198 5.37 1.83 -19.26
C ASP A 198 6.05 0.74 -20.11
N TYR A 199 7.07 0.06 -19.56
CA TYR A 199 7.72 -1.07 -20.22
C TYR A 199 6.70 -2.18 -20.55
N MET A 200 5.96 -2.65 -19.54
CA MET A 200 5.01 -3.76 -19.68
C MET A 200 3.87 -3.44 -20.67
N SER A 201 3.38 -2.19 -20.67
CA SER A 201 2.34 -1.74 -21.60
C SER A 201 2.79 -1.74 -23.07
N SER A 202 4.09 -1.58 -23.32
CA SER A 202 4.68 -1.52 -24.66
C SER A 202 5.19 -2.87 -25.18
N ALA A 203 5.25 -3.88 -24.31
CA ALA A 203 5.82 -5.18 -24.64
C ALA A 203 4.87 -6.00 -25.54
N GLU A 204 5.16 -6.02 -26.84
CA GLU A 204 4.35 -6.78 -27.84
C GLU A 204 4.69 -8.27 -27.89
N LYS A 205 5.82 -8.71 -27.32
CA LYS A 205 6.29 -10.10 -27.39
C LYS A 205 6.19 -10.80 -26.05
N ILE A 206 5.61 -11.99 -26.12
CA ILE A 206 5.70 -13.02 -25.09
C ILE A 206 7.18 -13.36 -24.89
N LEU A 207 7.73 -13.02 -23.71
CA LEU A 207 9.02 -13.52 -23.26
C LEU A 207 8.97 -15.06 -23.18
N ASP A 208 10.11 -15.72 -23.39
CA ASP A 208 10.21 -17.14 -23.01
C ASP A 208 9.82 -17.30 -21.53
N LYS A 209 9.32 -18.49 -21.18
CA LYS A 209 8.62 -18.72 -19.92
C LYS A 209 9.47 -18.32 -18.70
N ASP A 210 10.75 -18.68 -18.69
CA ASP A 210 11.64 -18.42 -17.56
C ASP A 210 11.91 -16.92 -17.37
N ARG A 211 12.07 -16.18 -18.48
CA ARG A 211 12.17 -14.72 -18.43
C ARG A 211 10.88 -14.11 -17.91
N ARG A 212 9.72 -14.53 -18.40
CA ARG A 212 8.40 -14.04 -17.96
C ARG A 212 8.21 -14.20 -16.45
N ASP A 213 8.40 -15.40 -15.92
CA ASP A 213 8.20 -15.70 -14.49
C ASP A 213 9.14 -14.85 -13.61
N THR A 214 10.33 -14.52 -14.11
CA THR A 214 11.27 -13.63 -13.42
C THR A 214 10.81 -12.17 -13.45
N TYR A 215 10.29 -11.69 -14.59
CA TYR A 215 9.73 -10.34 -14.71
C TYR A 215 8.49 -10.14 -13.83
N ILE A 216 7.58 -11.12 -13.82
CA ILE A 216 6.37 -11.08 -13.00
C ILE A 216 6.74 -11.01 -11.51
N ARG A 217 7.65 -11.88 -11.05
CA ARG A 217 8.10 -11.85 -9.66
C ARG A 217 8.73 -10.52 -9.27
N HIS A 218 9.61 -9.98 -10.11
CA HIS A 218 10.20 -8.66 -9.86
C HIS A 218 9.14 -7.57 -9.73
N TYR A 219 8.17 -7.55 -10.65
CA TYR A 219 7.06 -6.59 -10.63
C TYR A 219 6.20 -6.72 -9.38
N PHE A 220 5.85 -7.95 -8.99
CA PHE A 220 5.01 -8.19 -7.83
C PHE A 220 5.72 -7.82 -6.53
N SER A 221 7.02 -8.14 -6.42
CA SER A 221 7.86 -7.74 -5.29
C SER A 221 7.97 -6.22 -5.15
N MET A 222 8.14 -5.51 -6.27
CA MET A 222 8.18 -4.05 -6.29
C MET A 222 6.87 -3.45 -5.80
N ILE A 223 5.73 -3.92 -6.32
CA ILE A 223 4.40 -3.44 -5.92
C ILE A 223 4.14 -3.71 -4.43
N GLN A 224 4.52 -4.89 -3.94
CA GLN A 224 4.34 -5.25 -2.54
C GLN A 224 5.20 -4.38 -1.62
N LEU A 225 6.45 -4.08 -2.00
CA LEU A 225 7.30 -3.16 -1.25
C LEU A 225 6.78 -1.72 -1.30
N PHE A 226 6.31 -1.27 -2.46
CA PHE A 226 5.71 0.05 -2.59
C PHE A 226 4.51 0.22 -1.65
N GLN A 227 3.63 -0.78 -1.59
CA GLN A 227 2.54 -0.84 -0.61
C GLN A 227 3.05 -0.85 0.84
N THR A 228 4.12 -1.60 1.12
CA THR A 228 4.70 -1.70 2.46
C THR A 228 5.13 -0.33 2.97
N PHE A 229 5.91 0.42 2.19
CA PHE A 229 6.36 1.74 2.59
C PHE A 229 5.22 2.77 2.59
N SER A 230 4.33 2.73 1.59
CA SER A 230 3.16 3.63 1.55
C SER A 230 2.21 3.39 2.72
N GLY A 231 2.02 2.14 3.14
CA GLY A 231 1.26 1.77 4.33
C GLY A 231 1.89 2.29 5.61
N ILE A 232 3.22 2.23 5.74
CA ILE A 232 3.94 2.85 6.87
C ILE A 232 3.71 4.36 6.86
N GLU A 233 3.87 5.02 5.71
CA GLU A 233 3.68 6.46 5.61
C GLU A 233 2.25 6.87 5.98
N TYR A 234 1.25 6.15 5.49
CA TYR A 234 -0.15 6.49 5.71
C TYR A 234 -0.64 6.14 7.13
N PHE A 235 -0.37 4.92 7.60
CA PHE A 235 -0.94 4.40 8.85
C PHE A 235 -0.06 4.65 10.08
N ASP A 236 1.24 4.94 9.90
CA ASP A 236 2.22 5.05 10.98
C ASP A 236 2.70 6.49 11.23
N ASN A 237 1.75 7.38 11.51
CA ASN A 237 2.03 8.77 11.88
C ASN A 237 2.33 8.96 13.39
N ASN A 238 2.52 7.87 14.13
CA ASN A 238 2.55 7.88 15.59
C ASN A 238 3.95 7.56 16.15
N LEU A 239 4.06 7.60 17.48
CA LEU A 239 5.25 7.14 18.18
C LEU A 239 5.29 5.62 18.19
N ILE A 240 6.40 5.04 17.76
CA ILE A 240 6.61 3.59 17.77
C ILE A 240 7.61 3.25 18.85
N SER A 241 7.33 2.17 19.57
CA SER A 241 8.24 1.64 20.55
C SER A 241 9.08 0.51 19.99
N GLU A 242 10.39 0.60 20.16
CA GLU A 242 11.30 -0.50 19.92
C GLU A 242 11.01 -1.68 20.87
N LYS A 243 10.97 -2.91 20.35
CA LYS A 243 10.66 -4.14 21.10
C LYS A 243 11.38 -5.36 20.49
N SER A 244 11.63 -6.38 21.30
CA SER A 244 12.00 -7.72 20.80
C SER A 244 10.74 -8.53 20.45
N TYR A 245 10.81 -9.30 19.37
CA TYR A 245 9.72 -10.11 18.87
C TYR A 245 10.12 -11.60 18.85
N GLY A 246 9.47 -12.42 19.65
CA GLY A 246 9.76 -13.86 19.75
C GLY A 246 11.06 -14.15 20.51
N GLY A 247 11.69 -15.30 20.22
CA GLY A 247 12.93 -15.76 20.89
C GLY A 247 14.23 -15.10 20.41
N ASP A 248 14.16 -14.09 19.52
CA ASP A 248 15.32 -13.30 19.10
C ASP A 248 15.57 -12.16 20.11
N ASN A 249 16.81 -12.03 20.56
CA ASN A 249 17.24 -10.97 21.48
C ASN A 249 17.37 -9.60 20.78
N LYS A 250 17.31 -9.56 19.44
CA LYS A 250 17.33 -8.31 18.68
C LYS A 250 16.03 -7.53 18.88
N LYS A 251 16.20 -6.22 19.04
CA LYS A 251 15.10 -5.28 19.08
C LYS A 251 14.87 -4.65 17.71
N TYR A 252 13.62 -4.38 17.40
CA TYR A 252 13.17 -3.79 16.15
C TYR A 252 12.22 -2.64 16.47
N ILE A 253 12.27 -1.58 15.65
CA ILE A 253 11.26 -0.50 15.68
C ILE A 253 10.00 -1.03 15.00
N ILE A 254 10.16 -1.50 13.76
CA ILE A 254 9.20 -2.33 13.03
C ILE A 254 9.95 -3.60 12.63
N ARG A 255 9.33 -4.76 12.83
CA ARG A 255 9.86 -6.04 12.35
C ARG A 255 9.09 -6.51 11.14
N ALA A 256 9.74 -6.58 9.99
CA ALA A 256 9.24 -7.27 8.82
C ALA A 256 9.52 -8.77 8.87
N VAL A 257 8.55 -9.57 8.47
CA VAL A 257 8.67 -11.02 8.26
C VAL A 257 7.92 -11.40 7.00
N LYS A 258 8.52 -12.28 6.21
CA LYS A 258 7.90 -12.97 5.07
C LYS A 258 8.09 -14.46 5.35
N SER A 259 7.01 -15.16 5.67
CA SER A 259 7.02 -16.62 5.88
C SER A 259 7.00 -17.35 4.52
N ASP A 260 6.69 -18.65 4.48
CA ASP A 260 6.36 -19.40 3.25
C ASP A 260 5.16 -18.80 2.48
N SER A 261 4.47 -17.81 3.07
CA SER A 261 3.46 -16.97 2.42
C SER A 261 4.09 -15.94 1.47
N THR A 262 3.39 -15.59 0.40
CA THR A 262 3.76 -14.44 -0.46
C THR A 262 3.73 -13.10 0.28
N ASP A 263 3.11 -13.03 1.45
CA ASP A 263 2.77 -11.79 2.15
C ASP A 263 3.89 -11.27 3.05
N ILE A 264 3.97 -9.94 3.18
CA ILE A 264 4.83 -9.26 4.16
C ILE A 264 3.98 -8.93 5.38
N SER A 265 4.46 -9.33 6.56
CA SER A 265 3.88 -8.93 7.85
C SER A 265 4.84 -7.99 8.57
N LEU A 266 4.36 -6.82 8.95
CA LEU A 266 5.06 -5.87 9.80
C LEU A 266 4.47 -5.88 11.21
N TYR A 267 5.32 -6.15 12.19
CA TYR A 267 4.96 -6.14 13.61
C TYR A 267 5.55 -4.91 14.29
N TYR A 268 4.71 -4.10 14.92
CA TYR A 268 5.14 -2.87 15.59
C TYR A 268 4.25 -2.56 16.80
N ARG A 269 4.76 -1.74 17.73
CA ARG A 269 4.02 -1.32 18.91
C ARG A 269 3.86 0.18 18.95
N MET A 270 2.66 0.64 18.65
CA MET A 270 2.31 2.05 18.64
C MET A 270 2.06 2.57 20.06
N TYR A 271 2.53 3.77 20.35
CA TYR A 271 2.25 4.53 21.56
C TYR A 271 1.27 5.66 21.22
N LYS A 272 0.01 5.49 21.62
CA LYS A 272 -1.10 6.37 21.25
C LYS A 272 -1.38 7.41 22.33
N PRO A 273 -1.82 8.63 21.96
CA PRO A 273 -2.47 9.54 22.89
C PRO A 273 -3.76 8.90 23.42
N PHE A 274 -3.91 8.81 24.74
CA PHE A 274 -5.17 8.39 25.37
C PHE A 274 -6.14 9.57 25.55
N ILE A 275 -5.64 10.81 25.51
CA ILE A 275 -6.43 12.04 25.45
C ILE A 275 -5.87 12.93 24.34
N LYS A 276 -6.73 13.38 23.43
CA LYS A 276 -6.43 14.42 22.43
C LYS A 276 -7.41 15.58 22.61
N LEU A 277 -6.89 16.76 22.94
CA LEU A 277 -7.64 18.01 23.14
C LEU A 277 -7.03 19.10 22.26
N GLY A 278 -7.51 19.21 21.03
CA GLY A 278 -6.90 20.10 20.02
C GLY A 278 -5.47 19.68 19.71
N LYS A 279 -4.50 20.58 19.94
CA LYS A 279 -3.05 20.30 19.77
C LYS A 279 -2.41 19.61 20.99
N LEU A 280 -3.14 19.47 22.11
CA LEU A 280 -2.64 18.80 23.31
C LEU A 280 -2.91 17.30 23.20
N GLU A 281 -1.84 16.51 23.23
CA GLU A 281 -1.90 15.04 23.22
C GLU A 281 -1.26 14.49 24.49
N ILE A 282 -2.02 13.71 25.26
CA ILE A 282 -1.51 13.01 26.45
C ILE A 282 -1.37 11.54 26.08
N TYR A 283 -0.12 11.08 26.02
CA TYR A 283 0.23 9.70 25.69
C TYR A 283 0.21 8.80 26.93
N GLY A 284 -0.14 7.53 26.74
CA GLY A 284 -0.29 6.61 27.87
C GLY A 284 -0.80 5.21 27.56
N ARG A 285 -1.03 4.87 26.29
CA ARG A 285 -1.47 3.53 25.90
C ARG A 285 -0.59 2.98 24.79
N TYR A 286 -0.17 1.73 24.96
CA TYR A 286 0.45 0.96 23.90
C TYR A 286 -0.60 0.12 23.20
N LYS A 287 -0.41 -0.05 21.90
CA LYS A 287 -1.22 -0.89 21.03
C LYS A 287 -0.30 -1.72 20.17
N ASN A 288 -0.47 -3.04 20.19
CA ASN A 288 0.27 -3.93 19.30
C ASN A 288 -0.46 -3.95 17.95
N LEU A 289 0.27 -3.65 16.88
CA LEU A 289 -0.26 -3.58 15.54
C LEU A 289 0.46 -4.56 14.63
N ASP A 290 -0.35 -5.24 13.82
CA ASP A 290 0.10 -6.01 12.68
C ASP A 290 -0.37 -5.29 11.42
N MET A 291 0.57 -5.01 10.52
CA MET A 291 0.26 -4.61 9.15
C MET A 291 0.59 -5.79 8.23
N ARG A 292 -0.42 -6.31 7.55
CA ARG A 292 -0.26 -7.34 6.53
C ARG A 292 -0.39 -6.73 5.15
N VAL A 293 0.64 -6.93 4.34
CA VAL A 293 0.72 -6.47 2.96
C VAL A 293 0.67 -7.71 2.07
N TYR A 294 -0.49 -7.93 1.47
CA TYR A 294 -0.74 -9.13 0.70
C TYR A 294 -0.01 -9.08 -0.64
N GLY A 295 0.46 -10.24 -1.10
CA GLY A 295 1.05 -10.40 -2.42
C GLY A 295 0.06 -10.00 -3.51
N LEU A 296 0.58 -9.51 -4.63
CA LEU A 296 -0.25 -9.19 -5.80
C LEU A 296 -0.85 -10.46 -6.39
N MET A 297 -2.16 -10.45 -6.60
CA MET A 297 -2.90 -11.51 -7.30
C MET A 297 -3.38 -10.97 -8.64
N ILE A 298 -3.38 -11.80 -9.67
CA ILE A 298 -4.04 -11.52 -10.95
C ILE A 298 -5.46 -12.08 -10.85
N GLY A 299 -6.49 -11.25 -11.03
CA GLY A 299 -7.88 -11.64 -10.84
C GLY A 299 -8.25 -11.83 -9.36
N SER A 300 -8.84 -13.00 -9.04
CA SER A 300 -9.44 -13.32 -7.74
C SER A 300 -8.49 -13.13 -6.54
N LEU A 301 -8.95 -12.36 -5.55
CA LEU A 301 -8.27 -12.09 -4.29
C LEU A 301 -8.62 -13.18 -3.27
N ASN A 302 -7.62 -13.73 -2.57
CA ASN A 302 -7.91 -14.64 -1.45
C ASN A 302 -8.31 -13.84 -0.20
N ASP A 303 -9.59 -13.91 0.17
CA ASP A 303 -10.18 -13.26 1.35
C ASP A 303 -10.21 -14.17 2.60
N ARG A 304 -9.92 -15.47 2.46
CA ARG A 304 -10.01 -16.44 3.57
C ARG A 304 -9.13 -16.05 4.75
N ASP A 305 -7.95 -15.52 4.45
CA ASP A 305 -6.98 -15.12 5.46
C ASP A 305 -7.52 -13.97 6.34
N VAL A 306 -8.34 -13.07 5.78
CA VAL A 306 -8.99 -11.99 6.55
C VAL A 306 -9.90 -12.55 7.64
N THR A 307 -10.64 -13.61 7.30
CA THR A 307 -11.58 -14.27 8.21
C THR A 307 -10.86 -14.99 9.35
N ASP A 308 -9.65 -15.50 9.09
CA ASP A 308 -8.84 -16.22 10.06
C ASP A 308 -8.14 -15.29 11.08
N TYR A 309 -7.80 -14.06 10.67
CA TYR A 309 -7.03 -13.13 11.50
C TYR A 309 -7.87 -12.06 12.22
N ILE A 310 -9.04 -11.72 11.69
CA ILE A 310 -9.88 -10.64 12.24
C ILE A 310 -11.12 -11.24 12.90
N SER A 311 -11.53 -10.65 14.04
CA SER A 311 -12.74 -11.11 14.70
C SER A 311 -13.98 -10.78 13.86
N LEU A 312 -14.71 -11.82 13.44
CA LEU A 312 -16.06 -11.69 12.84
C LEU A 312 -17.11 -11.08 13.78
N LYS A 313 -16.75 -10.79 15.03
CA LYS A 313 -17.64 -10.18 16.01
C LYS A 313 -17.92 -8.69 15.75
N TYR A 314 -17.16 -8.04 14.86
CA TYR A 314 -17.31 -6.63 14.54
C TYR A 314 -17.95 -6.42 13.16
N LEU A 315 -18.89 -5.46 13.07
CA LEU A 315 -19.54 -5.07 11.82
C LEU A 315 -18.54 -4.56 10.77
N SER A 316 -17.45 -3.95 11.23
CA SER A 316 -16.33 -3.51 10.38
C SER A 316 -15.74 -4.66 9.58
N THR A 317 -15.64 -5.87 10.15
CA THR A 317 -15.09 -7.05 9.47
C THR A 317 -15.98 -7.50 8.32
N LEU A 318 -17.30 -7.59 8.54
CA LEU A 318 -18.25 -7.95 7.46
C LEU A 318 -18.26 -6.89 6.35
N THR A 319 -18.19 -5.61 6.73
CA THR A 319 -18.12 -4.50 5.78
C THR A 319 -16.85 -4.56 4.95
N PHE A 320 -15.73 -4.98 5.56
CA PHE A 320 -14.45 -5.11 4.88
C PHE A 320 -14.48 -6.23 3.84
N ILE A 321 -14.98 -7.40 4.23
CA ILE A 321 -15.13 -8.55 3.34
C ILE A 321 -15.96 -8.17 2.12
N ARG A 322 -17.10 -7.48 2.31
CA ARG A 322 -17.91 -7.01 1.18
C ARG A 322 -17.14 -6.09 0.23
N ARG A 323 -16.34 -5.16 0.76
CA ARG A 323 -15.52 -4.26 -0.06
C ARG A 323 -14.40 -5.00 -0.80
N LEU A 324 -13.77 -5.99 -0.15
CA LEU A 324 -12.81 -6.86 -0.82
C LEU A 324 -13.46 -7.64 -1.96
N ASN A 325 -14.68 -8.16 -1.77
CA ASN A 325 -15.42 -8.84 -2.85
C ASN A 325 -15.73 -7.90 -4.02
N HIS A 326 -15.98 -6.61 -3.76
CA HIS A 326 -16.14 -5.62 -4.83
C HIS A 326 -14.83 -5.38 -5.59
N LEU A 327 -13.71 -5.27 -4.87
CA LEU A 327 -12.39 -5.15 -5.48
C LEU A 327 -12.06 -6.39 -6.33
N GLU A 328 -12.26 -7.58 -5.77
CA GLU A 328 -12.07 -8.87 -6.45
C GLU A 328 -12.89 -8.95 -7.73
N ALA A 329 -14.20 -8.75 -7.64
CA ALA A 329 -15.07 -8.86 -8.80
C ALA A 329 -14.79 -7.79 -9.87
N THR A 330 -14.32 -6.61 -9.47
CA THR A 330 -13.89 -5.57 -10.41
C THR A 330 -12.56 -5.96 -11.06
N SER A 331 -11.64 -6.55 -10.30
CA SER A 331 -10.38 -7.07 -10.83
C SER A 331 -10.58 -8.20 -11.82
N ASP A 332 -11.53 -9.11 -11.58
CA ASP A 332 -11.85 -10.16 -12.55
C ASP A 332 -12.43 -9.58 -13.85
N ILE A 333 -13.39 -8.66 -13.75
CA ILE A 333 -14.08 -8.08 -14.93
C ILE A 333 -13.14 -7.23 -15.79
N PHE A 334 -12.33 -6.38 -15.17
CA PHE A 334 -11.42 -5.47 -15.86
C PHE A 334 -10.00 -6.01 -16.01
N GLU A 335 -9.80 -7.29 -15.70
CA GLU A 335 -8.52 -7.99 -15.84
C GLU A 335 -7.41 -7.23 -15.11
N LEU A 336 -7.59 -6.96 -13.81
CA LEU A 336 -6.64 -6.22 -12.97
C LEU A 336 -5.82 -7.16 -12.09
N CYS A 337 -4.61 -6.71 -11.78
CA CYS A 337 -3.86 -7.22 -10.65
C CYS A 337 -4.24 -6.41 -9.40
N ALA A 338 -4.61 -7.08 -8.31
CA ALA A 338 -4.93 -6.41 -7.06
C ALA A 338 -4.23 -7.04 -5.85
N ALA A 339 -4.01 -6.20 -4.85
CA ALA A 339 -3.57 -6.55 -3.52
C ALA A 339 -4.23 -5.61 -2.52
N TYR A 340 -4.17 -5.98 -1.25
CA TYR A 340 -4.63 -5.14 -0.17
C TYR A 340 -3.63 -5.15 0.98
N THR A 341 -3.66 -4.07 1.74
CA THR A 341 -2.97 -3.94 3.02
C THR A 341 -4.01 -3.80 4.11
N LEU A 342 -3.78 -4.52 5.22
CA LEU A 342 -4.63 -4.52 6.39
C LEU A 342 -3.79 -4.20 7.62
N VAL A 343 -4.19 -3.18 8.38
CA VAL A 343 -3.65 -2.87 9.70
C VAL A 343 -4.68 -3.20 10.75
N TYR A 344 -4.31 -4.00 11.75
CA TYR A 344 -5.21 -4.36 12.85
C TYR A 344 -4.53 -4.39 14.22
N ASP A 345 -5.33 -4.13 15.24
CA ASP A 345 -4.97 -4.32 16.65
C ASP A 345 -4.94 -5.82 16.99
N THR A 346 -3.79 -6.34 17.39
CA THR A 346 -3.68 -7.77 17.72
C THR A 346 -4.34 -8.14 19.05
N ASP A 347 -4.50 -7.17 19.95
CA ASP A 347 -5.00 -7.45 21.30
C ASP A 347 -6.53 -7.55 21.32
N ILE A 348 -7.22 -6.80 20.44
CA ILE A 348 -8.69 -6.80 20.33
C ILE A 348 -9.22 -7.22 18.95
N HIS A 349 -8.32 -7.54 18.01
CA HIS A 349 -8.62 -7.96 16.63
C HIS A 349 -9.53 -6.98 15.88
N LEU A 350 -9.21 -5.68 15.98
CA LEU A 350 -9.95 -4.58 15.36
C LEU A 350 -9.17 -3.98 14.19
N ILE A 351 -9.86 -3.70 13.08
CA ILE A 351 -9.28 -3.05 11.90
C ILE A 351 -8.99 -1.57 12.21
N GLU A 352 -7.75 -1.16 12.01
CA GLU A 352 -7.28 0.22 12.16
C GLU A 352 -7.18 0.96 10.82
N GLY A 353 -6.91 0.24 9.74
CA GLY A 353 -6.82 0.83 8.41
C GLY A 353 -6.66 -0.20 7.32
N THR A 354 -7.07 0.18 6.11
CA THR A 354 -6.98 -0.65 4.90
C THR A 354 -6.49 0.20 3.74
N ALA A 355 -5.74 -0.41 2.82
CA ALA A 355 -5.33 0.19 1.56
C ALA A 355 -5.37 -0.85 0.44
N TYR A 356 -5.46 -0.40 -0.81
CA TYR A 356 -5.41 -1.28 -1.98
C TYR A 356 -4.23 -0.95 -2.86
N ALA A 357 -3.72 -1.93 -3.60
CA ALA A 357 -2.91 -1.67 -4.78
C ALA A 357 -3.55 -2.37 -5.97
N ILE A 358 -3.68 -1.62 -7.04
CA ILE A 358 -4.45 -2.00 -8.22
C ILE A 358 -3.59 -1.62 -9.42
N TYR A 359 -3.35 -2.59 -10.28
CA TYR A 359 -2.51 -2.42 -11.46
C TYR A 359 -3.18 -3.04 -12.67
N PRO A 360 -3.06 -2.43 -13.85
CA PRO A 360 -3.50 -3.05 -15.08
C PRO A 360 -2.69 -4.33 -15.35
N THR A 361 -3.35 -5.32 -15.95
CA THR A 361 -2.68 -6.42 -16.63
C THR A 361 -2.34 -6.03 -18.06
N TYR A 362 -1.34 -6.70 -18.61
CA TYR A 362 -0.83 -6.53 -19.96
C TYR A 362 -0.64 -7.91 -20.58
N LYS A 363 -0.59 -7.97 -21.92
CA LYS A 363 -0.45 -9.22 -22.69
C LYS A 363 0.76 -10.08 -22.31
N ILE A 364 1.79 -9.48 -21.71
CA ILE A 364 2.97 -10.20 -21.20
C ILE A 364 2.63 -11.12 -20.00
N PHE A 365 1.53 -10.86 -19.30
CA PHE A 365 1.03 -11.64 -18.17
C PHE A 365 0.13 -12.82 -18.58
N ASP A 366 0.17 -13.32 -19.82
CA ASP A 366 -0.51 -14.56 -20.24
C ASP A 366 -0.10 -15.74 -19.32
N TYR A 367 -0.74 -15.82 -18.18
CA TYR A 367 -0.46 -16.73 -17.09
C TYR A 367 -1.45 -17.87 -17.27
N HIS A 368 -0.96 -19.11 -17.17
CA HIS A 368 -1.72 -20.34 -17.41
C HIS A 368 -2.12 -20.67 -18.86
N GLY A 369 -1.69 -19.90 -19.86
CA GLY A 369 -2.01 -20.22 -21.26
C GLY A 369 -3.47 -19.95 -21.61
N TYR A 370 -4.07 -18.94 -20.96
CA TYR A 370 -5.34 -18.37 -21.38
C TYR A 370 -5.10 -17.59 -22.67
N LYS A 371 -5.20 -18.32 -23.78
CA LYS A 371 -4.92 -17.88 -25.15
C LYS A 371 -5.77 -16.68 -25.62
N ASP A 372 -6.77 -16.29 -24.82
CA ASP A 372 -7.79 -15.28 -25.13
C ASP A 372 -7.91 -14.20 -24.02
N MET A 373 -6.92 -14.06 -23.13
CA MET A 373 -6.95 -13.04 -22.07
C MET A 373 -6.99 -11.63 -22.68
N VAL A 374 -8.03 -10.88 -22.34
CA VAL A 374 -8.19 -9.46 -22.68
C VAL A 374 -7.31 -8.68 -21.70
N ASP A 375 -6.41 -7.81 -22.15
CA ASP A 375 -5.68 -6.96 -21.19
C ASP A 375 -6.60 -5.86 -20.64
N THR A 376 -6.23 -5.22 -19.52
CA THR A 376 -7.07 -4.19 -18.90
C THR A 376 -7.51 -3.11 -19.88
N LYS A 377 -6.61 -2.72 -20.80
CA LYS A 377 -6.87 -1.71 -21.81
C LYS A 377 -7.94 -2.16 -22.81
N ASP A 378 -7.86 -3.38 -23.30
CA ASP A 378 -8.86 -3.98 -24.17
C ASP A 378 -10.20 -4.16 -23.42
N ALA A 379 -10.19 -4.53 -22.13
CA ALA A 379 -11.38 -4.68 -21.30
C ALA A 379 -12.11 -3.35 -21.09
N ILE A 380 -11.38 -2.28 -20.74
CA ILE A 380 -11.92 -0.92 -20.64
C ILE A 380 -12.49 -0.46 -21.98
N ARG A 381 -11.78 -0.70 -23.09
CA ARG A 381 -12.27 -0.34 -24.43
C ARG A 381 -13.60 -1.03 -24.75
N ASN A 382 -13.68 -2.33 -24.48
CA ASN A 382 -14.86 -3.12 -24.76
C ASN A 382 -16.04 -2.69 -23.87
N PHE A 383 -15.81 -2.45 -22.57
CA PHE A 383 -16.82 -1.91 -21.66
C PHE A 383 -17.41 -0.60 -22.22
N ASN A 384 -16.56 0.37 -22.54
CA ASN A 384 -17.00 1.64 -23.09
C ASN A 384 -17.78 1.44 -24.40
N ALA A 385 -17.30 0.59 -25.31
CA ALA A 385 -17.97 0.31 -26.58
C ALA A 385 -19.34 -0.36 -26.40
N ASN A 386 -19.47 -1.26 -25.42
CA ASN A 386 -20.69 -2.00 -25.14
C ASN A 386 -21.79 -1.09 -24.56
N PHE A 387 -21.44 -0.13 -23.71
CA PHE A 387 -22.39 0.82 -23.12
C PHE A 387 -22.55 2.13 -23.90
N SER A 388 -21.66 2.43 -24.84
CA SER A 388 -21.81 3.56 -25.76
C SER A 388 -23.05 3.45 -26.64
N LYS A 389 -23.45 4.56 -27.24
CA LYS A 389 -24.66 4.63 -28.06
C LYS A 389 -24.56 3.69 -29.27
N GLY A 390 -25.51 2.75 -29.37
CA GLY A 390 -25.51 1.72 -30.40
C GLY A 390 -24.70 0.47 -30.05
N GLY A 391 -24.04 0.47 -28.89
CA GLY A 391 -23.40 -0.70 -28.29
C GLY A 391 -24.41 -1.75 -27.80
N TYR A 392 -23.90 -2.96 -27.53
CA TYR A 392 -24.72 -4.11 -27.16
C TYR A 392 -25.61 -3.81 -25.93
N PHE A 393 -25.03 -3.22 -24.88
CA PHE A 393 -25.72 -2.80 -23.65
C PHE A 393 -26.07 -1.31 -23.60
N GLY A 394 -25.97 -0.59 -24.72
CA GLY A 394 -26.14 0.87 -24.74
C GLY A 394 -27.52 1.38 -24.31
N GLU A 395 -28.55 0.52 -24.27
CA GLU A 395 -29.87 0.89 -23.72
C GLU A 395 -29.89 0.94 -22.19
N PHE A 396 -29.00 0.20 -21.53
CA PHE A 396 -28.89 0.14 -20.07
C PHE A 396 -27.89 1.15 -19.49
N ALA A 397 -27.17 1.89 -20.35
CA ALA A 397 -26.10 2.81 -19.96
C ALA A 397 -26.51 3.75 -18.79
N ASN A 398 -27.65 4.41 -18.91
CA ASN A 398 -28.14 5.32 -17.88
C ASN A 398 -28.52 4.62 -16.57
N GLU A 399 -29.05 3.39 -16.65
CA GLU A 399 -29.48 2.61 -15.48
C GLU A 399 -28.28 2.15 -14.67
N VAL A 400 -27.23 1.68 -15.36
CA VAL A 400 -25.98 1.26 -14.72
C VAL A 400 -25.06 2.42 -14.34
N GLY A 401 -25.38 3.64 -14.79
CA GLY A 401 -24.63 4.86 -14.43
C GLY A 401 -23.44 5.19 -15.34
N TYR A 402 -23.39 4.62 -16.55
CA TYR A 402 -22.37 4.93 -17.55
C TYR A 402 -22.62 6.28 -18.24
N ASP A 403 -21.59 7.12 -18.33
CA ASP A 403 -21.61 8.39 -19.08
C ASP A 403 -20.65 8.35 -20.27
N GLU A 404 -21.20 8.34 -21.49
CA GLU A 404 -20.42 8.33 -22.74
C GLU A 404 -19.57 9.60 -22.93
N ASN A 405 -19.92 10.72 -22.29
CA ASN A 405 -19.11 11.96 -22.37
C ASN A 405 -17.90 11.92 -21.42
N ASN A 406 -17.89 10.98 -20.48
CA ASN A 406 -16.82 10.75 -19.54
C ASN A 406 -16.52 9.24 -19.45
N PRO A 407 -15.99 8.64 -20.52
CA PRO A 407 -15.71 7.20 -20.55
C PRO A 407 -14.62 6.82 -19.54
N ILE A 408 -14.59 5.55 -19.14
CA ILE A 408 -13.54 5.03 -18.26
C ILE A 408 -12.24 4.95 -19.08
N THR A 409 -11.12 5.39 -18.50
CA THR A 409 -9.78 5.24 -19.09
C THR A 409 -8.80 4.75 -18.03
N GLU A 410 -7.64 4.23 -18.44
CA GLU A 410 -6.60 3.84 -17.49
C GLU A 410 -6.10 5.04 -16.66
N GLU A 411 -6.17 6.25 -17.19
CA GLU A 411 -5.77 7.48 -16.48
C GLU A 411 -6.77 7.90 -15.40
N ASN A 412 -8.08 7.75 -15.64
CA ASN A 412 -9.11 8.18 -14.68
C ASN A 412 -9.60 7.06 -13.75
N PHE A 413 -9.18 5.81 -13.98
CA PHE A 413 -9.66 4.63 -13.24
C PHE A 413 -9.48 4.75 -11.72
N GLY A 414 -8.30 5.19 -11.27
CA GLY A 414 -8.00 5.33 -9.84
C GLY A 414 -8.95 6.28 -9.11
N GLU A 415 -9.18 7.48 -9.66
CA GLU A 415 -10.09 8.47 -9.08
C GLU A 415 -11.56 8.01 -9.11
N ARG A 416 -11.91 7.19 -10.10
CA ARG A 416 -13.26 6.67 -10.34
C ARG A 416 -13.52 5.28 -9.77
N LEU A 417 -12.59 4.71 -9.00
CA LEU A 417 -12.69 3.33 -8.52
C LEU A 417 -14.03 3.01 -7.82
N VAL A 418 -14.52 3.93 -6.96
CA VAL A 418 -15.79 3.76 -6.26
C VAL A 418 -16.98 3.80 -7.22
N GLU A 419 -16.94 4.72 -8.20
CA GLU A 419 -17.95 4.79 -9.25
C GLU A 419 -17.98 3.50 -10.07
N ILE A 420 -16.82 2.92 -10.36
CA ILE A 420 -16.69 1.66 -11.10
C ILE A 420 -17.26 0.49 -10.29
N PHE A 421 -17.03 0.45 -8.97
CA PHE A 421 -17.67 -0.55 -8.11
C PHE A 421 -19.20 -0.45 -8.13
N ASP A 422 -19.72 0.77 -8.07
CA ASP A 422 -21.16 1.03 -8.12
C ASP A 422 -21.74 0.67 -9.49
N MET A 423 -21.07 1.03 -10.60
CA MET A 423 -21.48 0.65 -11.96
C MET A 423 -21.50 -0.88 -12.12
N ARG A 424 -20.45 -1.57 -11.68
CA ARG A 424 -20.36 -3.04 -11.72
C ARG A 424 -21.50 -3.68 -10.94
N TYR A 425 -21.79 -3.16 -9.75
CA TYR A 425 -22.89 -3.66 -8.91
C TYR A 425 -24.25 -3.48 -9.61
N ARG A 426 -24.50 -2.31 -10.22
CA ARG A 426 -25.73 -2.08 -11.00
C ARG A 426 -25.82 -2.94 -12.25
N CYS A 427 -24.72 -3.19 -12.94
CA CYS A 427 -24.70 -4.13 -14.06
C CYS A 427 -25.12 -5.54 -13.60
N TYR A 428 -24.71 -5.96 -12.40
CA TYR A 428 -25.15 -7.22 -11.83
C TYR A 428 -26.66 -7.23 -11.54
N GLU A 429 -27.21 -6.18 -10.91
CA GLU A 429 -28.65 -6.10 -10.63
C GLU A 429 -29.48 -6.03 -11.93
N VAL A 430 -29.17 -5.09 -12.82
CA VAL A 430 -29.92 -4.88 -14.06
C VAL A 430 -29.67 -6.04 -15.02
N LEU A 431 -28.45 -6.19 -15.54
CA LEU A 431 -28.18 -7.15 -16.60
C LEU A 431 -28.22 -8.60 -16.09
N GLY A 432 -27.67 -8.84 -14.91
CA GLY A 432 -27.56 -10.17 -14.32
C GLY A 432 -28.89 -10.69 -13.79
N GLU A 433 -29.49 -10.00 -12.82
CA GLU A 433 -30.70 -10.50 -12.16
C GLU A 433 -31.96 -10.32 -13.01
N GLU A 434 -32.13 -9.18 -13.69
CA GLU A 434 -33.37 -8.92 -14.46
C GLU A 434 -33.34 -9.54 -15.85
N TYR A 435 -32.18 -9.54 -16.51
CA TYR A 435 -32.05 -9.99 -17.91
C TYR A 435 -31.27 -11.31 -18.08
N GLY A 436 -30.67 -11.85 -17.02
CA GLY A 436 -29.99 -13.15 -17.03
C GLY A 436 -28.65 -13.16 -17.78
N TYR A 437 -28.03 -12.00 -18.01
CA TYR A 437 -26.70 -11.92 -18.61
C TYR A 437 -25.61 -12.30 -17.60
N ASP A 438 -24.56 -12.93 -18.08
CA ASP A 438 -23.34 -13.09 -17.29
C ASP A 438 -22.64 -11.73 -17.17
N ILE A 439 -22.24 -11.35 -15.95
CA ILE A 439 -21.61 -10.06 -15.68
C ILE A 439 -20.28 -9.92 -16.41
N ASP A 440 -19.59 -11.04 -16.66
CA ASP A 440 -18.31 -11.07 -17.35
C ASP A 440 -18.46 -10.67 -18.84
N CYS A 441 -19.68 -10.69 -19.38
CA CYS A 441 -19.92 -10.27 -20.77
C CYS A 441 -19.68 -8.77 -21.01
N ILE A 442 -19.70 -7.93 -19.96
CA ILE A 442 -19.66 -6.47 -20.13
C ILE A 442 -18.33 -5.95 -20.68
N THR A 443 -17.24 -6.69 -20.50
CA THR A 443 -15.89 -6.38 -21.00
C THR A 443 -15.47 -7.24 -22.20
N LEU A 444 -16.36 -8.11 -22.72
CA LEU A 444 -16.10 -8.87 -23.95
C LEU A 444 -16.28 -8.00 -25.20
N ASP A 445 -15.57 -8.35 -26.27
CA ASP A 445 -15.86 -7.79 -27.59
C ASP A 445 -17.18 -8.38 -28.12
N LEU A 446 -18.23 -7.57 -28.06
CA LEU A 446 -19.57 -7.89 -28.56
C LEU A 446 -19.88 -7.20 -29.89
N SER A 447 -18.87 -6.61 -30.55
CA SER A 447 -19.05 -5.95 -31.83
C SER A 447 -19.63 -6.91 -32.87
N GLY A 448 -20.73 -6.50 -33.52
CA GLY A 448 -21.42 -7.31 -34.53
C GLY A 448 -22.25 -8.48 -34.01
N LYS A 449 -22.39 -8.68 -32.69
CA LYS A 449 -23.35 -9.65 -32.14
C LYS A 449 -24.77 -9.05 -32.15
N ASN A 450 -25.76 -9.87 -32.50
CA ASN A 450 -27.17 -9.50 -32.39
C ASN A 450 -27.63 -9.67 -30.94
N ARG A 451 -28.49 -8.74 -30.49
CA ARG A 451 -29.07 -8.74 -29.13
C ARG A 451 -29.89 -9.99 -28.84
#